data_AF-A0A935NWT2-F1
#
_entry.id   AF-A0A935NWT2-F1
#
_cell.length_a   1.000
_cell.length_b   1.000
_cell.length_c   1.000
_cell.angle_alpha   90.00
_cell.angle_beta   90.00
_cell.angle_gamma   90.00
#
_symmetry.space_group_name_H-M   'P 1'
#
loop_
_entity.id
_entity.type
_entity.pdbx_description
1 polymer ?
#
loop_
_entity_poly.entity_id
_entity_poly.type
_entity_poly.pdbx_seq_one_letter_code
_entity_poly.pdbx_strand_id
1 'polypeptide(L)'
;MLPGSPGSPAVAAGAAAPSDASPASGEGAGPAAELPERAAESTAESAEAARRGHELLAQSIAQKRWGAQEISELRELLAGMNAAQRLEIMQALAAAFNRGDLRGTMSSLLLE
;
A
#
# COMPACT_ATOMS: atom_id res chain seq x y z
N MET A 1 24.32 -47.97 -28.33
CA MET A 1 25.18 -47.87 -27.12
C MET A 1 24.39 -47.16 -26.03
N LEU A 2 23.77 -47.93 -25.14
CA LEU A 2 23.29 -47.51 -23.83
C LEU A 2 24.00 -48.44 -22.84
N PRO A 3 24.60 -47.88 -21.78
CA PRO A 3 24.30 -48.45 -20.46
C PRO A 3 24.19 -47.37 -19.37
N GLY A 4 23.04 -47.31 -18.71
CA GLY A 4 22.85 -46.61 -17.45
C GLY A 4 22.47 -47.64 -16.38
N SER A 5 23.42 -47.93 -15.48
CA SER A 5 23.30 -48.86 -14.37
C SER A 5 22.54 -48.26 -13.16
N PRO A 6 22.12 -49.10 -12.18
CA PRO A 6 20.97 -48.89 -11.31
C PRO A 6 21.33 -48.47 -9.87
N GLY A 7 20.32 -48.11 -9.06
CA GLY A 7 20.45 -48.07 -7.60
C GLY A 7 19.32 -47.35 -6.84
N SER A 8 18.41 -48.13 -6.27
CA SER A 8 17.46 -47.79 -5.16
C SER A 8 18.21 -47.35 -3.87
N PRO A 9 17.60 -46.99 -2.70
CA PRO A 9 16.18 -47.07 -2.29
C PRO A 9 15.61 -45.90 -1.44
N ALA A 10 14.33 -46.05 -1.11
CA ALA A 10 13.45 -45.31 -0.19
C ALA A 10 14.03 -44.85 1.15
N VAL A 11 13.55 -43.72 1.68
CA VAL A 11 13.38 -43.49 3.13
C VAL A 11 12.20 -42.54 3.39
N ALA A 12 11.31 -42.99 4.27
CA ALA A 12 10.19 -42.25 4.85
C ALA A 12 10.71 -41.22 5.88
N ALA A 13 10.22 -39.98 5.83
CA ALA A 13 10.43 -39.01 6.89
C ALA A 13 9.18 -38.97 7.79
N GLY A 14 9.33 -39.55 8.98
CA GLY A 14 8.32 -39.61 10.02
C GLY A 14 8.05 -38.25 10.66
N ALA A 15 6.79 -38.11 11.10
CA ALA A 15 6.34 -37.06 11.99
C ALA A 15 7.02 -37.18 13.37
N ALA A 16 7.57 -36.08 13.86
CA ALA A 16 8.05 -35.93 15.22
C ALA A 16 7.53 -34.61 15.81
N ALA A 17 6.50 -34.71 16.64
CA ALA A 17 6.20 -33.83 17.76
C ALA A 17 6.04 -34.77 18.98
N PRO A 18 6.06 -34.31 20.25
CA PRO A 18 6.20 -32.95 20.78
C PRO A 18 7.28 -32.87 21.89
N SER A 19 7.66 -31.67 22.33
CA SER A 19 7.97 -31.40 23.75
C SER A 19 8.22 -29.92 24.02
N ASP A 20 7.61 -29.49 25.12
CA ASP A 20 8.03 -28.42 26.02
C ASP A 20 7.80 -26.96 25.61
N ALA A 21 6.71 -26.39 26.12
CA ALA A 21 6.70 -24.98 26.52
C ALA A 21 5.83 -24.83 27.77
N SER A 22 6.51 -24.81 28.92
CA SER A 22 5.95 -24.47 30.23
C SER A 22 5.29 -23.07 30.25
N PRO A 23 4.18 -22.87 30.97
CA PRO A 23 3.59 -21.55 31.16
C PRO A 23 4.31 -20.81 32.29
N ALA A 24 5.06 -19.76 31.96
CA ALA A 24 5.51 -18.79 32.94
C ALA A 24 4.42 -17.74 33.16
N SER A 25 3.78 -17.80 34.34
CA SER A 25 3.05 -16.68 34.93
C SER A 25 3.99 -15.49 35.07
N GLY A 26 3.59 -14.36 34.50
CA GLY A 26 4.30 -13.09 34.60
C GLY A 26 3.28 -11.96 34.68
N GLU A 27 2.90 -11.64 35.90
CA GLU A 27 2.08 -10.51 36.32
C GLU A 27 2.56 -9.20 35.69
N GLY A 28 1.62 -8.43 35.14
CA GLY A 28 1.88 -7.14 34.53
C GLY A 28 0.57 -6.43 34.20
N ALA A 29 -0.34 -6.37 35.17
CA ALA A 29 -1.49 -5.47 35.14
C ALA A 29 -0.99 -4.03 35.24
N GLY A 30 -0.49 -3.50 34.12
CA GLY A 30 -0.29 -2.07 33.92
C GLY A 30 -1.65 -1.40 33.71
N PRO A 31 -1.89 -0.22 34.29
CA PRO A 31 -3.19 0.43 34.23
C PRO A 31 -3.49 0.86 32.79
N ALA A 32 -4.74 0.60 32.41
CA ALA A 32 -5.49 1.31 31.38
C ALA A 32 -4.78 1.51 30.03
N ALA A 33 -5.13 0.66 29.08
CA ALA A 33 -5.07 0.95 27.65
C ALA A 33 -5.91 2.20 27.33
N GLU A 34 -5.39 3.39 27.60
CA GLU A 34 -5.99 4.65 27.21
C GLU A 34 -5.55 4.96 25.76
N LEU A 35 -6.46 4.64 24.84
CA LEU A 35 -6.60 5.08 23.44
C LEU A 35 -5.57 4.61 22.38
N PRO A 36 -5.94 3.59 21.58
CA PRO A 36 -5.55 3.49 20.18
C PRO A 36 -6.63 3.98 19.20
N GLU A 37 -7.75 4.59 19.64
CA GLU A 37 -8.79 5.06 18.71
C GLU A 37 -8.27 6.16 17.77
N ARG A 38 -7.54 7.17 18.27
CA ARG A 38 -6.97 8.21 17.39
C ARG A 38 -5.94 7.70 16.37
N ALA A 39 -5.14 6.70 16.72
CA ALA A 39 -4.14 6.16 15.79
C ALA A 39 -4.82 5.31 14.70
N ALA A 40 -5.87 4.57 15.07
CA ALA A 40 -6.68 3.81 14.13
C ALA A 40 -7.52 4.72 13.20
N GLU A 41 -8.13 5.78 13.74
CA GLU A 41 -8.84 6.80 12.95
C GLU A 41 -7.90 7.52 11.99
N SER A 42 -6.73 7.98 12.44
CA SER A 42 -5.74 8.60 11.54
C SER A 42 -5.26 7.66 10.44
N THR A 43 -5.20 6.34 10.71
CA THR A 43 -4.86 5.33 9.70
C THR A 43 -6.01 5.08 8.72
N ALA A 44 -7.24 5.05 9.22
CA ALA A 44 -8.45 4.87 8.40
C ALA A 44 -8.72 6.09 7.51
N GLU A 45 -8.59 7.31 8.03
CA GLU A 45 -8.71 8.56 7.28
C GLU A 45 -7.61 8.68 6.22
N SER A 46 -6.36 8.34 6.55
CA SER A 46 -5.27 8.28 5.58
C SER A 46 -5.50 7.23 4.50
N ALA A 47 -6.06 6.07 4.84
CA ALA A 47 -6.41 5.03 3.87
C ALA A 47 -7.57 5.46 2.95
N GLU A 48 -8.59 6.14 3.48
CA GLU A 48 -9.67 6.69 2.67
C GLU A 48 -9.17 7.79 1.73
N ALA A 49 -8.32 8.71 2.22
CA ALA A 49 -7.70 9.74 1.41
C ALA A 49 -6.88 9.13 0.25
N ALA A 50 -6.08 8.10 0.53
CA ALA A 50 -5.31 7.38 -0.49
C ALA A 50 -6.23 6.74 -1.54
N ARG A 51 -7.31 6.07 -1.11
CA ARG A 51 -8.31 5.49 -2.02
C ARG A 51 -8.93 6.55 -2.92
N ARG A 52 -9.36 7.68 -2.36
CA ARG A 52 -9.92 8.80 -3.12
C ARG A 52 -8.91 9.39 -4.10
N GLY A 53 -7.64 9.47 -3.72
CA GLY A 53 -6.56 9.92 -4.61
C GLY A 53 -6.38 9.02 -5.83
N HIS A 54 -6.46 7.70 -5.64
CA HIS A 54 -6.42 6.73 -6.74
C HIS A 54 -7.67 6.83 -7.63
N GLU A 55 -8.86 7.00 -7.04
CA GLU A 55 -10.11 7.19 -7.79
C GLU A 55 -10.07 8.47 -8.62
N LEU A 56 -9.60 9.59 -8.06
CA LEU A 56 -9.41 10.84 -8.77
C LEU A 56 -8.48 10.67 -9.97
N LEU A 57 -7.34 9.99 -9.78
CA LEU A 57 -6.41 9.69 -10.88
C LEU A 57 -7.08 8.86 -11.97
N ALA A 58 -7.79 7.79 -11.59
CA ALA A 58 -8.46 6.91 -12.54
C ALA A 58 -9.54 7.65 -13.34
N GLN A 59 -10.34 8.50 -12.67
CA GLN A 59 -11.33 9.34 -13.32
C GLN A 59 -10.67 10.35 -14.27
N SER A 60 -9.59 10.98 -13.83
CA SER A 60 -8.83 11.94 -14.64
C SER A 60 -8.24 11.30 -15.89
N ILE A 61 -7.70 10.09 -15.76
CA ILE A 61 -7.19 9.28 -16.88
C ILE A 61 -8.32 8.91 -17.83
N ALA A 62 -9.46 8.44 -17.31
CA ALA A 62 -10.62 8.09 -18.13
C ALA A 62 -11.17 9.29 -18.92
N GLN A 63 -11.15 10.47 -18.30
CA GLN A 63 -11.56 11.73 -18.93
C GLN A 63 -10.44 12.39 -19.76
N LYS A 64 -9.21 11.84 -19.71
CA LYS A 64 -7.98 12.41 -20.29
C LYS A 64 -7.76 13.88 -19.94
N ARG A 65 -8.16 14.28 -18.73
CA ARG A 65 -8.16 15.66 -18.25
C ARG A 65 -7.36 15.75 -16.96
N TRP A 66 -6.45 16.70 -16.89
CA TRP A 66 -5.75 17.06 -15.67
C TRP A 66 -5.61 18.57 -15.59
N GLY A 67 -6.43 19.21 -14.76
CA GLY A 67 -6.52 20.67 -14.63
C GLY A 67 -6.39 21.15 -13.19
N ALA A 68 -6.63 22.46 -12.98
CA ALA A 68 -6.48 23.11 -11.69
C ALA A 68 -7.40 22.52 -10.60
N GLN A 69 -8.58 22.02 -10.99
CA GLN A 69 -9.51 21.37 -10.07
C GLN A 69 -8.94 20.04 -9.54
N GLU A 70 -8.51 19.15 -10.44
CA GLU A 70 -7.92 17.86 -10.04
C GLU A 70 -6.63 18.05 -9.23
N ILE A 71 -5.84 19.08 -9.55
CA ILE A 71 -4.64 19.43 -8.76
C ILE A 71 -5.01 19.89 -7.35
N SER A 72 -6.04 20.74 -7.22
CA SER A 72 -6.48 21.25 -5.91
C SER A 72 -7.04 20.12 -5.05
N GLU A 73 -7.90 19.29 -5.63
CA GLU A 73 -8.50 18.14 -4.94
C GLU A 73 -7.43 17.12 -4.54
N LEU A 74 -6.47 16.82 -5.42
CA LEU A 74 -5.35 15.96 -5.07
C LEU A 74 -4.52 16.54 -3.92
N ARG A 75 -4.28 17.85 -3.90
CA ARG A 75 -3.49 18.50 -2.84
C ARG A 75 -4.17 18.39 -1.49
N GLU A 76 -5.49 18.54 -1.43
CA GLU A 76 -6.27 18.35 -0.21
C GLU A 76 -6.18 16.90 0.27
N LEU A 77 -6.34 15.93 -0.63
CA LEU A 77 -6.22 14.51 -0.29
C LEU A 77 -4.81 14.15 0.22
N LEU A 78 -3.76 14.68 -0.41
CA LEU A 78 -2.37 14.45 0.00
C LEU A 78 -2.06 14.98 1.41
N ALA A 79 -2.76 16.02 1.89
CA ALA A 79 -2.58 16.55 3.23
C ALA A 79 -3.01 15.55 4.32
N GLY A 80 -4.02 14.71 4.03
CA GLY A 80 -4.50 13.66 4.91
C GLY A 80 -3.78 12.31 4.80
N MET A 81 -2.85 12.16 3.85
CA MET A 81 -2.13 10.90 3.61
C MET A 81 -0.82 10.83 4.37
N ASN A 82 -0.33 9.61 4.66
CA ASN A 82 1.03 9.40 5.15
C ASN A 82 2.06 9.47 3.99
N ALA A 83 3.33 9.68 4.31
CA ALA A 83 4.41 9.90 3.34
C ALA A 83 4.53 8.77 2.29
N ALA A 84 4.35 7.51 2.70
CA ALA A 84 4.37 6.36 1.80
C ALA A 84 3.25 6.45 0.74
N GLN A 85 2.02 6.72 1.18
CA GLN A 85 0.86 6.83 0.29
C GLN A 85 0.97 8.02 -0.67
N ARG A 86 1.48 9.16 -0.18
CA ARG A 86 1.75 10.33 -1.05
C ARG A 86 2.74 9.96 -2.15
N LEU A 87 3.80 9.23 -1.82
CA LEU A 87 4.80 8.78 -2.79
C LEU A 87 4.17 7.88 -3.85
N GLU A 88 3.34 6.91 -3.45
CA GLU A 88 2.63 6.00 -4.38
C GLU A 88 1.72 6.76 -5.35
N ILE A 89 0.91 7.70 -4.84
CA ILE A 89 0.03 8.53 -5.66
C ILE A 89 0.84 9.39 -6.64
N MET A 90 1.93 10.00 -6.18
CA MET A 90 2.80 10.81 -7.05
C MET A 90 3.50 9.97 -8.13
N GLN A 91 3.91 8.74 -7.83
CA GLN A 91 4.45 7.81 -8.82
C GLN A 91 3.39 7.41 -9.86
N ALA A 92 2.17 7.10 -9.42
CA ALA A 92 1.08 6.79 -10.32
C ALA A 92 0.75 7.97 -11.25
N LEU A 93 0.77 9.20 -10.72
CA LEU A 93 0.53 10.42 -11.48
C LEU A 93 1.62 10.63 -12.53
N ALA A 94 2.89 10.50 -12.13
CA ALA A 94 4.03 10.60 -13.04
C ALA A 94 3.96 9.53 -14.15
N ALA A 95 3.55 8.31 -13.81
CA ALA A 95 3.36 7.24 -14.80
C ALA A 95 2.25 7.56 -15.81
N ALA A 96 1.13 8.14 -15.36
CA ALA A 96 0.02 8.54 -16.23
C ALA A 96 0.41 9.69 -17.19
N PHE A 97 1.20 10.66 -16.71
CA PHE A 97 1.76 11.71 -17.56
C PHE A 97 2.74 11.17 -18.59
N ASN A 98 3.65 10.27 -18.19
CA ASN A 98 4.62 9.67 -19.10
C ASN A 98 3.98 8.83 -20.21
N ARG A 99 2.83 8.20 -19.95
CA ARG A 99 2.05 7.48 -20.97
C ARG A 99 1.27 8.41 -21.90
N GLY A 100 1.15 9.70 -21.57
CA GLY A 100 0.31 10.65 -22.29
C GLY A 100 -1.20 10.43 -22.05
N ASP A 101 -1.56 9.67 -21.01
CA ASP A 101 -2.96 9.43 -20.62
C ASP A 101 -3.62 10.70 -20.06
N LEU A 102 -2.82 11.57 -19.44
CA LEU A 102 -3.25 12.87 -18.95
C LEU A 102 -2.73 13.98 -19.86
N ARG A 103 -3.64 14.71 -20.51
CA ARG A 103 -3.31 16.01 -21.10
C ARG A 103 -3.42 17.06 -20.00
N GLY A 104 -2.30 17.34 -19.34
CA GLY A 104 -2.20 18.47 -18.44
C GLY A 104 -2.46 19.76 -19.19
N THR A 105 -3.39 20.58 -18.70
CA THR A 105 -3.49 21.97 -19.13
C THR A 105 -2.33 22.74 -18.50
N MET A 106 -1.10 22.55 -19.02
CA MET A 106 0.06 23.38 -18.62
C MET A 106 -0.18 24.87 -18.87
N SER A 107 -1.18 25.21 -19.70
CA SER A 107 -1.57 26.60 -19.99
C SER A 107 -2.14 27.38 -18.79
N SER A 108 -2.56 26.73 -17.70
CA SER A 108 -3.10 27.43 -16.53
C SER A 108 -2.06 27.80 -15.46
N LEU A 109 -0.83 27.26 -15.54
CA LEU A 109 0.24 27.57 -14.58
C LEU A 109 1.18 28.70 -15.03
N LEU A 110 1.02 29.19 -16.26
CA LEU A 110 1.84 30.27 -16.85
C LEU A 110 1.11 31.63 -16.87
N LEU A 111 -0.05 31.76 -16.21
CA LEU A 111 -0.89 32.96 -16.30
C LEU A 111 -1.22 33.66 -14.96
N GLU A 112 -0.56 33.31 -13.85
CA GLU A 112 -0.66 34.09 -12.60
C GLU A 112 0.67 34.78 -12.25
#